data_AF-A0A1Y3RL18-F1
#
_entry.id   AF-A0A1Y3RL18-F1
#
_cell.length_a   1.000
_cell.length_b   1.000
_cell.length_c   1.000
_cell.angle_alpha   90.00
_cell.angle_beta   90.00
_cell.angle_gamma   90.00
#
_symmetry.space_group_name_H-M   'P 1'
#
loop_
_entity.id
_entity.type
_entity.pdbx_description
1 polymer ?
#
loop_
_entity_poly.entity_id
_entity_poly.type
_entity_poly.pdbx_seq_one_letter_code
_entity_poly.pdbx_strand_id
1 'polypeptide(L)'
;MTEDYARTLKRRTLVALVATLISLVLLGAAVFWLWCSLFGPPQFMRKDNPSLSPQSAQSQLDAGATVCCQDTAYEVPPHSGLSELLHTDQWTSTSAFQTEDAEVVMHFGELYELSLWSDGKAAFYDGYSGHSTKSYAYYTIPTGMVKDLITSLTALVPA
;
A
#
# COMPACT_ATOMS: atom_id res chain seq x y z
N MET A 1 29.09 -52.41 -28.66
CA MET A 1 29.77 -51.10 -28.45
C MET A 1 28.86 -49.90 -28.69
N THR A 2 27.78 -50.03 -29.48
CA THR A 2 26.86 -48.94 -29.86
C THR A 2 25.78 -48.61 -28.82
N GLU A 3 25.30 -49.57 -28.04
CA GLU A 3 24.22 -49.34 -27.04
C GLU A 3 24.67 -48.56 -25.79
N ASP A 4 25.88 -48.80 -25.29
CA ASP A 4 26.42 -48.09 -24.12
C ASP A 4 26.73 -46.62 -24.45
N TYR A 5 27.15 -46.35 -25.69
CA TYR A 5 27.36 -45.00 -26.20
C TYR A 5 26.03 -44.24 -26.32
N ALA A 6 24.98 -44.88 -26.83
CA ALA A 6 23.65 -44.27 -26.93
C ALA A 6 23.03 -43.96 -25.55
N ARG A 7 23.24 -44.82 -24.55
CA ARG A 7 22.77 -44.61 -23.17
C ARG A 7 23.51 -43.46 -22.47
N THR A 8 24.83 -43.38 -22.62
CA THR A 8 25.62 -42.28 -22.05
C THR A 8 25.33 -40.94 -22.71
N LEU A 9 25.10 -40.92 -24.03
CA LEU A 9 24.70 -39.71 -24.76
C LEU A 9 23.34 -39.19 -24.27
N LYS A 10 22.33 -40.07 -24.17
CA LYS A 10 20.99 -39.72 -23.64
C LYS A 10 21.03 -39.17 -22.21
N ARG A 11 21.85 -39.76 -21.35
CA ARG A 11 22.00 -39.30 -19.96
C ARG A 11 22.64 -37.90 -19.89
N ARG A 12 23.64 -37.63 -20.74
CA ARG A 12 24.29 -36.30 -20.82
C ARG A 12 23.36 -35.23 -21.38
N THR A 13 22.59 -35.52 -22.43
CA THR A 13 21.60 -34.57 -22.95
C THR A 13 20.47 -34.31 -21.96
N LEU A 14 20.01 -35.34 -21.23
CA LEU A 14 18.99 -35.15 -20.20
C LEU A 14 19.51 -34.28 -19.04
N VAL A 15 20.74 -34.49 -18.58
CA VAL A 15 21.37 -33.63 -17.56
C VAL A 15 21.53 -32.19 -18.06
N ALA A 16 21.96 -32.02 -19.32
CA ALA A 16 22.10 -30.69 -19.92
C ALA A 16 20.75 -29.96 -20.01
N LEU A 17 19.68 -30.66 -20.41
CA LEU A 17 18.32 -30.11 -20.46
C LEU A 17 17.78 -29.71 -19.08
N VAL A 18 18.03 -30.54 -18.06
CA VAL A 18 17.64 -30.20 -16.68
C VAL A 18 18.42 -28.99 -16.18
N ALA A 19 19.72 -28.92 -16.46
CA ALA A 19 20.55 -27.79 -16.06
C ALA A 19 20.13 -26.47 -16.73
N THR A 20 19.78 -26.50 -18.03
CA THR A 20 19.24 -25.32 -18.72
C THR A 20 17.87 -24.92 -18.18
N LEU A 21 16.99 -25.87 -17.88
CA LEU A 21 15.69 -25.57 -17.28
C LEU A 21 15.86 -24.89 -15.91
N ILE A 22 16.72 -25.42 -15.04
CA ILE A 22 17.02 -24.81 -13.74
C ILE A 22 17.61 -23.41 -13.91
N SER A 23 18.55 -23.24 -14.84
CA SER A 23 19.16 -21.94 -15.13
C SER A 23 18.14 -20.91 -15.60
N LEU A 24 17.19 -21.31 -16.45
CA LEU A 24 16.08 -20.46 -16.91
C LEU A 24 15.16 -20.06 -15.76
N VAL A 25 14.84 -20.98 -14.85
CA VAL A 25 14.01 -20.69 -13.67
C VAL A 25 14.72 -19.70 -12.74
N LEU A 26 16.02 -19.91 -12.47
CA LEU A 26 16.81 -19.00 -11.63
C LEU A 26 16.94 -17.62 -12.27
N LEU A 27 17.16 -17.56 -13.59
CA LEU A 27 17.19 -16.30 -14.33
C LEU A 27 15.85 -15.58 -14.23
N GLY A 28 14.73 -16.30 -14.42
CA GLY A 28 13.39 -15.74 -14.28
C GLY A 28 13.13 -15.20 -12.88
N ALA A 29 13.54 -15.93 -11.83
CA ALA A 29 13.43 -15.50 -10.45
C ALA A 29 14.29 -14.25 -10.16
N ALA A 30 15.52 -14.19 -10.67
CA ALA A 30 16.41 -13.04 -10.51
C ALA A 30 15.87 -11.80 -11.22
N VAL A 31 15.38 -11.95 -12.45
CA VAL A 31 14.73 -10.86 -13.20
C VAL A 31 13.47 -10.39 -12.48
N PHE A 32 12.67 -11.30 -11.94
CA PHE A 32 11.49 -10.96 -11.14
C PHE A 32 11.87 -10.19 -9.87
N TRP A 33 12.92 -10.62 -9.16
CA TRP A 33 13.43 -9.91 -7.98
C TRP A 33 13.93 -8.50 -8.31
N LEU A 34 14.69 -8.35 -9.40
CA LEU A 34 15.16 -7.06 -9.89
C LEU A 34 13.99 -6.15 -10.30
N TRP A 35 12.96 -6.72 -10.93
CA TRP A 35 11.74 -5.99 -11.26
C TRP A 35 11.04 -5.49 -9.99
N CYS A 36 10.86 -6.37 -9.00
CA CYS A 36 10.25 -6.02 -7.72
C CYS A 36 11.05 -4.98 -6.94
N SER A 37 12.39 -4.96 -7.03
CA SER A 37 13.19 -3.92 -6.36
C SER A 37 13.09 -2.56 -7.05
N LEU A 38 12.93 -2.53 -8.38
CA LEU A 38 12.84 -1.29 -9.16
C LEU A 38 11.43 -0.69 -9.16
N PHE A 39 10.40 -1.51 -9.22
CA PHE A 39 9.01 -1.07 -9.41
C PHE A 39 8.09 -1.39 -8.22
N GLY A 40 8.65 -2.00 -7.16
CA GLY A 40 7.90 -2.58 -6.05
C GLY A 40 7.20 -3.89 -6.44
N PRO A 41 6.62 -4.63 -5.46
CA PRO A 41 5.91 -5.88 -5.73
C PRO A 41 4.71 -5.67 -6.66
N PRO A 42 4.29 -6.65 -7.48
CA PRO A 42 3.14 -6.51 -8.36
C PRO A 42 1.83 -6.29 -7.58
N GLN A 43 0.85 -5.61 -8.19
CA GLN A 43 -0.39 -5.19 -7.51
C GLN A 43 -1.16 -6.34 -6.83
N PHE A 44 -1.15 -7.55 -7.39
CA PHE A 44 -1.80 -8.71 -6.78
C PHE A 44 -1.09 -9.20 -5.49
N MET A 45 0.20 -8.91 -5.31
CA MET A 45 0.94 -9.16 -4.06
C MET A 45 0.83 -8.00 -3.06
N ARG A 46 0.41 -6.80 -3.50
CA ARG A 46 0.18 -5.63 -2.64
C ARG A 46 -1.21 -5.57 -2.00
N LYS A 47 -2.14 -6.42 -2.45
CA LYS A 47 -3.54 -6.39 -2.02
C LYS A 47 -3.72 -6.58 -0.51
N ASP A 48 -2.70 -7.11 0.15
CA ASP A 48 -2.65 -7.35 1.59
C ASP A 48 -1.60 -6.48 2.31
N ASN A 49 -1.20 -5.32 1.77
CA ASN A 49 -0.25 -4.44 2.47
C ASN A 49 -0.88 -4.00 3.83
N PRO A 50 -0.38 -4.50 4.98
CA PRO A 50 -0.99 -4.22 6.27
C PRO A 50 -0.88 -2.73 6.62
N SER A 51 0.10 -2.02 6.04
CA SER A 51 0.32 -0.58 6.22
C SER A 51 -0.68 0.31 5.48
N LEU A 52 -1.54 -0.27 4.63
CA LEU A 52 -2.63 0.44 3.95
C LEU A 52 -4.00 0.06 4.51
N SER A 53 -4.03 -0.67 5.63
CA SER A 53 -5.28 -1.08 6.26
C SER A 53 -5.92 0.08 7.04
N PRO A 54 -7.26 0.09 7.21
CA PRO A 54 -7.91 1.04 8.10
C PRO A 54 -7.29 1.05 9.51
N GLN A 55 -6.96 -0.12 10.06
CA GLN A 55 -6.35 -0.24 11.39
C GLN A 55 -4.97 0.42 11.46
N SER A 56 -4.20 0.39 10.37
CA SER A 56 -2.93 1.11 10.31
C SER A 56 -3.11 2.63 10.35
N ALA A 57 -4.13 3.18 9.69
CA ALA A 57 -4.44 4.61 9.79
C ALA A 57 -4.79 5.02 11.23
N GLN A 58 -5.58 4.21 11.93
CA GLN A 58 -5.89 4.45 13.34
C GLN A 58 -4.64 4.42 14.23
N SER A 59 -3.79 3.42 14.06
CA SER A 59 -2.55 3.29 14.83
C SER A 59 -1.58 4.45 14.57
N GLN A 60 -1.51 4.94 13.33
CA GLN A 60 -0.63 6.06 12.96
C GLN A 60 -1.16 7.37 13.54
N LEU A 61 -2.46 7.62 13.46
CA LEU A 61 -3.06 8.81 14.06
C LEU A 61 -2.92 8.81 15.60
N ASP A 62 -2.99 7.63 16.23
CA ASP A 62 -2.75 7.49 17.68
C ASP A 62 -1.30 7.74 18.08
N ALA A 63 -0.33 7.47 17.19
CA ALA A 63 1.09 7.76 17.39
C ALA A 63 1.46 9.24 17.19
N GLY A 64 0.50 10.05 16.72
CA GLY A 64 0.70 11.45 16.34
C GLY A 64 0.94 11.60 14.84
N ALA A 65 0.35 12.65 14.26
CA ALA A 65 0.37 12.89 12.83
C ALA A 65 0.23 14.37 12.48
N THR A 66 0.65 14.74 11.27
CA THR A 66 0.27 16.03 10.68
C THR A 66 -0.97 15.80 9.83
N VAL A 67 -2.04 16.53 10.16
CA VAL A 67 -3.30 16.46 9.44
C VAL A 67 -3.55 17.80 8.76
N CYS A 68 -3.61 17.79 7.44
CA CYS A 68 -3.98 18.93 6.62
C CYS A 68 -5.49 18.88 6.39
N CYS A 69 -6.17 19.94 6.80
CA CYS A 69 -7.58 20.16 6.48
C CYS A 69 -7.67 21.45 5.69
N GLN A 70 -8.11 21.36 4.43
CA GLN A 70 -8.04 22.47 3.48
C GLN A 70 -6.59 23.01 3.37
N ASP A 71 -6.36 24.27 3.76
CA ASP A 71 -5.05 24.93 3.72
C ASP A 71 -4.37 25.02 5.11
N THR A 72 -4.94 24.39 6.14
CA THR A 72 -4.41 24.45 7.51
C THR A 72 -3.85 23.10 7.94
N ALA A 73 -2.59 23.11 8.36
CA ALA A 73 -1.95 21.95 8.97
C ALA A 73 -2.18 21.97 10.49
N TYR A 74 -2.57 20.82 11.03
CA TYR A 74 -2.76 20.58 12.46
C TYR A 74 -1.77 19.52 12.91
N GLU A 75 -1.09 19.79 14.02
CA GLU A 75 -0.27 18.79 14.68
C GLU A 75 -1.15 18.02 15.67
N VAL A 76 -1.38 16.74 15.37
CA VAL A 76 -2.17 15.86 16.23
C VAL A 76 -1.22 15.20 17.24
N PRO A 77 -1.36 15.48 18.55
CA PRO A 77 -0.53 14.85 19.55
C PRO A 77 -0.86 13.34 19.67
N PRO A 78 0.12 12.52 20.10
CA PRO A 78 -0.12 11.11 20.38
C PRO A 78 -1.23 10.95 21.43
N HIS A 79 -2.04 9.91 21.27
CA HIS A 79 -3.16 9.58 22.18
C HIS A 79 -4.19 10.72 22.37
N SER A 80 -4.39 11.55 21.34
CA SER A 80 -5.41 12.61 21.34
C SER A 80 -6.86 12.09 21.36
N GLY A 81 -7.07 10.79 21.11
CA GLY A 81 -8.40 10.19 20.94
C GLY A 81 -9.01 10.41 19.55
N LEU A 82 -8.39 11.22 18.68
CA LEU A 82 -8.88 11.46 17.31
C LEU A 82 -8.87 10.19 16.44
N SER A 83 -8.03 9.22 16.78
CA SER A 83 -7.96 7.92 16.12
C SER A 83 -9.27 7.12 16.21
N GLU A 84 -10.04 7.30 17.29
CA GLU A 84 -11.33 6.62 17.49
C GLU A 84 -12.42 7.13 16.52
N LEU A 85 -12.33 8.39 16.10
CA LEU A 85 -13.28 9.01 15.16
C LEU A 85 -13.21 8.39 13.77
N LEU A 86 -12.13 7.68 13.44
CA LEU A 86 -12.00 7.03 12.15
C LEU A 86 -12.92 5.82 11.98
N HIS A 87 -13.46 5.23 13.06
CA HIS A 87 -14.36 4.08 13.00
C HIS A 87 -13.91 2.99 12.01
N THR A 88 -12.63 2.59 12.11
CA THR A 88 -11.93 1.78 11.09
C THR A 88 -12.50 0.38 10.90
N ASP A 89 -13.27 -0.10 11.87
CA ASP A 89 -14.06 -1.33 11.84
C ASP A 89 -15.22 -1.27 10.84
N GLN A 90 -15.68 -0.07 10.46
CA GLN A 90 -16.80 0.16 9.56
C GLN A 90 -16.37 0.43 8.11
N TRP A 91 -15.06 0.43 7.84
CA TRP A 91 -14.53 0.68 6.51
C TRP A 91 -14.73 -0.53 5.62
N THR A 92 -15.08 -0.30 4.35
CA THR A 92 -15.23 -1.37 3.37
C THR A 92 -14.43 -1.05 2.12
N SER A 93 -13.69 -2.03 1.58
CA SER A 93 -12.95 -1.83 0.32
C SER A 93 -13.92 -1.50 -0.82
N THR A 94 -13.52 -0.55 -1.68
CA THR A 94 -14.33 -0.13 -2.83
C THR A 94 -13.48 -0.04 -4.11
N SER A 95 -14.14 0.22 -5.22
CA SER A 95 -13.49 0.42 -6.53
C SER A 95 -12.71 1.72 -6.57
N ALA A 96 -11.69 1.77 -7.43
CA ALA A 96 -10.89 2.98 -7.64
C ALA A 96 -11.75 4.17 -8.09
N PHE A 97 -11.39 5.36 -7.61
CA PHE A 97 -12.02 6.63 -7.95
C PHE A 97 -10.97 7.75 -8.10
N GLN A 98 -11.39 8.91 -8.60
CA GLN A 98 -10.52 10.08 -8.76
C GLN A 98 -10.21 10.70 -7.40
N THR A 99 -8.94 10.86 -7.08
CA THR A 99 -8.46 11.26 -5.74
C THR A 99 -8.11 12.76 -5.66
N GLU A 100 -8.76 13.61 -6.45
CA GLU A 100 -8.55 15.06 -6.42
C GLU A 100 -9.40 15.69 -5.31
N ASP A 101 -8.94 16.83 -4.78
CA ASP A 101 -9.68 17.69 -3.84
C ASP A 101 -10.18 16.98 -2.57
N ALA A 102 -9.31 16.23 -1.91
CA ALA A 102 -9.62 15.66 -0.59
C ALA A 102 -9.82 16.77 0.45
N GLU A 103 -10.82 16.60 1.31
CA GLU A 103 -11.14 17.58 2.35
C GLU A 103 -10.17 17.50 3.52
N VAL A 104 -9.77 16.29 3.86
CA VAL A 104 -8.78 16.00 4.89
C VAL A 104 -7.72 15.09 4.30
N VAL A 105 -6.46 15.47 4.52
CA VAL A 105 -5.28 14.71 4.14
C VAL A 105 -4.42 14.50 5.37
N MET A 106 -4.20 13.25 5.74
CA MET A 106 -3.30 12.89 6.85
C MET A 106 -1.99 12.37 6.29
N HIS A 107 -0.88 12.93 6.78
CA HIS A 107 0.45 12.45 6.43
C HIS A 107 0.95 11.54 7.56
N PHE A 108 1.28 10.30 7.20
CA PHE A 108 1.85 9.31 8.12
C PHE A 108 3.26 8.92 7.70
N GLY A 109 4.20 8.92 8.63
CA GLY A 109 5.61 8.64 8.33
C GLY A 109 6.16 9.53 7.20
N GLU A 110 7.27 9.13 6.58
CA GLU A 110 7.91 9.99 5.57
C GLU A 110 7.13 10.10 4.25
N LEU A 111 6.22 9.17 3.90
CA LEU A 111 5.63 9.12 2.55
C LEU A 111 4.17 8.63 2.47
N TYR A 112 3.53 8.15 3.54
CA TYR A 112 2.15 7.65 3.45
C TYR A 112 1.14 8.79 3.59
N GLU A 113 0.04 8.68 2.85
CA GLU A 113 -1.01 9.70 2.85
C GLU A 113 -2.39 9.07 2.88
N LEU A 114 -3.25 9.52 3.79
CA LEU A 114 -4.66 9.16 3.80
C LEU A 114 -5.51 10.38 3.45
N SER A 115 -6.23 10.26 2.35
CA SER A 115 -7.15 11.27 1.85
C SER A 115 -8.59 10.87 2.17
N LEU A 116 -9.40 11.81 2.68
CA LEU A 116 -10.79 11.61 3.08
C LEU A 116 -11.73 12.63 2.44
N TRP A 117 -12.94 12.18 2.09
CA TRP A 117 -14.00 13.01 1.50
C TRP A 117 -15.30 12.87 2.29
N SER A 118 -16.06 13.97 2.47
CA SER A 118 -17.32 13.97 3.21
C SER A 118 -18.43 13.14 2.54
N ASP A 119 -18.25 12.78 1.26
CA ASP A 119 -19.17 11.90 0.52
C ASP A 119 -19.03 10.41 0.89
N GLY A 120 -18.17 10.09 1.87
CA GLY A 120 -18.02 8.73 2.39
C GLY A 120 -16.93 7.94 1.69
N LYS A 121 -15.97 8.60 1.05
CA LYS A 121 -14.81 7.95 0.40
C LYS A 121 -13.53 8.18 1.19
N ALA A 122 -12.61 7.23 1.06
CA ALA A 122 -11.23 7.34 1.52
C ALA A 122 -10.27 6.67 0.56
N ALA A 123 -9.06 7.23 0.44
CA ALA A 123 -7.99 6.71 -0.38
C ALA A 123 -6.71 6.73 0.43
N PHE A 124 -6.06 5.58 0.56
CA PHE A 124 -4.82 5.43 1.30
C PHE A 124 -3.68 5.20 0.32
N TYR A 125 -2.81 6.19 0.20
CA TYR A 125 -1.63 6.16 -0.64
C TYR A 125 -0.47 5.42 0.01
N ASP A 126 0.08 4.46 -0.73
CA ASP A 126 1.36 3.84 -0.39
C ASP A 126 2.52 4.73 -0.83
N GLY A 127 3.16 5.36 0.14
CA GLY A 127 4.32 6.22 -0.06
C GLY A 127 5.52 5.58 -0.75
N TYR A 128 5.59 4.24 -0.73
CA TYR A 128 6.64 3.49 -1.40
C TYR A 128 6.28 3.12 -2.85
N SER A 129 5.13 3.58 -3.36
CA SER A 129 4.75 3.34 -4.74
C SER A 129 5.53 4.24 -5.70
N GLY A 130 6.26 3.65 -6.65
CA GLY A 130 7.10 4.39 -7.60
C GLY A 130 6.33 5.44 -8.41
N HIS A 131 7.03 6.48 -8.85
CA HIS A 131 6.49 7.69 -9.52
C HIS A 131 5.45 7.47 -10.63
N SER A 132 5.43 6.30 -11.29
CA SER A 132 4.52 5.97 -12.39
C SER A 132 3.29 5.14 -11.99
N THR A 133 3.22 4.68 -10.74
CA THR A 133 2.16 3.78 -10.27
C THR A 133 1.69 4.22 -8.89
N LYS A 134 1.07 5.40 -8.79
CA LYS A 134 0.41 5.78 -7.55
C LYS A 134 -0.58 4.69 -7.15
N SER A 135 -0.25 3.94 -6.10
CA SER A 135 -1.04 2.80 -5.67
C SER A 135 -1.83 3.22 -4.45
N TYR A 136 -3.12 3.47 -4.67
CA TYR A 136 -4.06 3.76 -3.61
C TYR A 136 -4.83 2.49 -3.24
N ALA A 137 -5.09 2.31 -1.96
CA ALA A 137 -6.18 1.48 -1.48
C ALA A 137 -7.43 2.36 -1.32
N TYR A 138 -8.58 1.90 -1.83
CA TYR A 138 -9.81 2.68 -1.87
C TYR A 138 -10.84 2.09 -0.90
N TYR A 139 -11.49 2.95 -0.13
CA TYR A 139 -12.47 2.56 0.88
C TYR A 139 -13.73 3.43 0.82
N THR A 140 -14.84 2.82 1.23
CA THR A 140 -16.04 3.51 1.69
C THR A 140 -15.98 3.61 3.21
N ILE A 141 -16.28 4.80 3.73
CA ILE A 141 -16.24 5.15 5.15
C ILE A 141 -17.62 5.64 5.61
N PRO A 142 -17.92 5.64 6.93
CA PRO A 142 -19.18 6.16 7.46
C PRO A 142 -19.41 7.62 7.07
N THR A 143 -20.65 7.94 6.67
CA THR A 143 -21.03 9.32 6.37
C THR A 143 -21.08 10.14 7.65
N GLY A 144 -20.52 11.35 7.62
CA GLY A 144 -20.39 12.22 8.81
C GLY A 144 -19.05 12.11 9.55
N MET A 145 -18.33 11.00 9.39
CA MET A 145 -17.01 10.78 10.00
C MET A 145 -16.02 11.92 9.72
N VAL A 146 -15.94 12.36 8.46
CA VAL A 146 -15.04 13.45 8.03
C VAL A 146 -15.43 14.78 8.68
N LYS A 147 -16.73 15.05 8.78
CA LYS A 147 -17.24 16.27 9.40
C LYS A 147 -16.93 16.31 10.91
N ASP A 148 -17.10 15.19 11.59
CA ASP A 148 -16.80 15.08 13.02
C ASP A 148 -15.29 15.24 13.26
N LEU A 149 -14.46 14.62 12.41
CA LEU A 149 -13.01 14.79 12.44
C LEU A 149 -12.59 16.25 12.22
N ILE A 150 -13.12 16.94 11.21
CA ILE A 150 -12.84 18.37 10.97
C ILE A 150 -13.23 19.21 12.19
N THR A 151 -14.38 18.91 12.80
CA THR A 151 -14.86 19.61 14.00
C THR A 151 -13.88 19.43 15.17
N SER A 152 -13.33 18.24 15.35
CA SER A 152 -12.34 17.99 16.40
C SER A 152 -10.96 18.56 16.08
N LEU A 153 -10.52 18.55 14.81
CA LEU A 153 -9.26 19.16 14.36
C LEU A 153 -9.25 20.67 14.55
N THR A 154 -10.35 21.34 14.20
CA THR A 154 -10.48 22.81 14.36
C THR A 154 -10.49 23.27 15.81
N ALA A 155 -10.69 22.35 16.77
CA ALA A 155 -10.52 22.63 18.20
C ALA A 155 -9.05 22.54 18.66
N LEU A 156 -8.14 22.00 17.84
CA LEU A 156 -6.71 21.99 18.09
C LEU A 156 -6.06 23.31 17.67
N VAL A 157 -4.88 23.58 18.24
CA VAL A 157 -4.04 24.70 17.82
C VAL A 157 -3.39 24.33 16.48
N PRO A 158 -3.48 25.18 15.44
CA PRO A 158 -2.81 24.94 14.16
C PRO A 158 -1.28 24.95 14.33
N ALA A 159 -0.59 24.18 13.49
CA ALA A 159 0.86 24.00 13.51
C ALA A 159 1.63 25.21 12.94
#